data_AF-A0A2I0TEU4-F1
#
_entry.id   AF-A0A2I0TEU4-F1
#
_cell.length_a   1.000
_cell.length_b   1.000
_cell.length_c   1.000
_cell.angle_alpha   90.00
_cell.angle_beta   90.00
_cell.angle_gamma   90.00
#
_symmetry.space_group_name_H-M   'P 1'
#
loop_
_entity.id
_entity.type
_entity.pdbx_description
1 polymer ?
#
loop_
_entity_poly.entity_id
_entity_poly.type
_entity_poly.pdbx_seq_one_letter_code
_entity_poly.pdbx_strand_id
1 'polypeptide(L)'
;MLLVTRCYSPHSFSLSRYPKLAAKHRESNTAGIDIFSKFSAYIKNTKQQDNAALEKGLVKALKKLDDYLKTPLPEEIDADSTEEEKVSKRKFLDGDDLTLADCNLLPKLHVVKLVFHTEKLTNQSHCPGPGFKMYNGRWYSANGVHHLDF
;
A
#
# COMPACT_ATOMS: atom_id res chain seq x y z
N MET A 1 -16.35 55.76 -4.20
CA MET A 1 -17.45 54.91 -3.68
C MET A 1 -18.26 54.39 -4.84
N LEU A 2 -18.04 53.13 -5.24
CA LEU A 2 -18.94 52.40 -6.14
C LEU A 2 -19.24 51.06 -5.47
N LEU A 3 -20.52 50.86 -5.17
CA LEU A 3 -21.10 49.66 -4.59
C LEU A 3 -20.97 48.50 -5.59
N VAL A 4 -20.09 47.55 -5.31
CA VAL A 4 -20.16 46.20 -5.90
C VAL A 4 -20.71 45.26 -4.85
N THR A 5 -21.98 45.47 -4.51
CA THR A 5 -22.80 44.50 -3.79
C THR A 5 -23.39 43.54 -4.82
N ARG A 6 -22.67 42.48 -5.18
CA ARG A 6 -23.28 41.31 -5.83
C ARG A 6 -22.70 40.00 -5.32
N CYS A 7 -23.54 39.34 -4.52
CA CYS A 7 -23.72 37.89 -4.39
C CYS A 7 -22.63 37.08 -3.67
N TYR A 8 -22.40 37.37 -2.39
CA TYR A 8 -22.15 36.27 -1.46
C TYR A 8 -23.49 35.60 -1.16
N SER A 9 -23.79 34.49 -1.85
CA SER A 9 -24.89 33.60 -1.46
C SER A 9 -24.50 32.94 -0.13
N PRO A 10 -25.28 33.06 0.96
CA PRO A 10 -25.01 32.36 2.19
C PRO A 10 -25.59 30.95 2.05
N HIS A 11 -25.11 30.18 1.07
CA HIS A 11 -25.19 28.75 1.23
C HIS A 11 -24.20 28.40 2.32
N SER A 12 -24.70 28.36 3.55
CA SER A 12 -24.11 27.56 4.61
C SER A 12 -23.78 26.20 3.99
N PHE A 13 -22.51 26.01 3.64
CA PHE A 13 -21.96 24.69 3.37
C PHE A 13 -21.96 24.02 4.74
N SER A 14 -23.11 23.47 5.09
CA SER A 14 -23.24 22.60 6.23
C SER A 14 -22.15 21.53 6.08
N LEU A 15 -21.27 21.44 7.08
CA LEU A 15 -20.31 20.36 7.26
C LEU A 15 -20.98 18.95 7.22
N SER A 16 -22.31 18.89 7.15
CA SER A 16 -23.13 17.70 6.94
C SER A 16 -23.15 17.15 5.50
N ARG A 17 -22.56 17.83 4.51
CA ARG A 17 -22.60 17.37 3.10
C ARG A 17 -21.54 16.34 2.71
N TYR A 18 -20.52 16.11 3.54
CA TYR A 18 -19.46 15.15 3.25
C TYR A 18 -19.22 14.22 4.44
N PRO A 19 -19.15 12.89 4.21
CA PRO A 19 -18.84 11.95 5.28
C PRO A 19 -17.43 12.21 5.83
N LYS A 20 -17.27 12.06 7.15
CA LYS A 20 -15.94 12.11 7.78
C LYS A 20 -15.18 10.84 7.40
N LEU A 21 -14.06 10.99 6.70
CA LEU A 21 -13.20 9.88 6.28
C LEU A 21 -11.99 9.67 7.21
N ALA A 22 -11.90 10.42 8.31
CA ALA A 22 -10.82 10.23 9.28
C ALA A 22 -10.96 8.88 9.99
N ALA A 23 -9.87 8.13 10.08
CA ALA A 23 -9.83 6.89 10.86
C ALA A 23 -10.06 7.20 12.34
N LYS A 24 -10.84 6.35 12.99
CA LYS A 24 -11.15 6.36 14.42
C LYS A 24 -9.94 5.89 15.23
N HIS A 25 -9.25 4.84 14.76
CA HIS A 25 -8.09 4.28 15.43
C HIS A 25 -6.80 4.93 14.94
N ARG A 26 -5.98 5.39 15.88
CA ARG A 26 -4.64 5.88 15.57
C ARG A 26 -3.77 4.80 14.92
N GLU A 27 -3.96 3.55 15.33
CA GLU A 27 -3.22 2.40 14.81
C GLU A 27 -3.43 2.20 13.30
N SER A 28 -4.65 2.40 12.79
CA SER A 28 -4.97 2.33 11.36
C SER A 28 -4.13 3.28 10.52
N ASN A 29 -3.82 4.47 11.04
CA ASN A 29 -3.00 5.47 10.33
C ASN A 29 -1.51 5.07 10.25
N THR A 30 -1.05 4.21 11.18
CA THR A 30 0.34 3.79 11.27
C THR A 30 0.57 2.37 10.72
N ALA A 31 -0.49 1.58 10.56
CA ALA A 31 -0.43 0.25 10.00
C ALA A 31 0.11 0.29 8.55
N GLY A 32 1.16 -0.49 8.29
CA GLY A 32 1.75 -0.62 6.95
C GLY A 32 2.53 0.60 6.44
N ILE A 33 2.77 1.64 7.26
CA ILE A 33 3.49 2.86 6.83
C ILE A 33 4.93 2.58 6.39
N ASP A 34 5.56 1.52 6.93
CA ASP A 34 6.95 1.13 6.64
C ASP A 34 7.09 0.21 5.42
N ILE A 35 5.98 -0.36 4.90
CA ILE A 35 6.00 -1.32 3.78
C ILE A 35 6.64 -0.70 2.54
N PHE A 36 6.21 0.50 2.16
CA PHE A 36 6.70 1.14 0.94
C PHE A 36 8.18 1.53 1.03
N SER A 37 8.64 1.92 2.21
CA SER A 37 10.06 2.21 2.46
C SER A 37 10.92 0.95 2.29
N LYS A 38 10.50 -0.17 2.88
CA LYS A 38 11.24 -1.45 2.77
C LYS A 38 11.18 -2.02 1.37
N PHE A 39 10.03 -1.91 0.70
CA PHE A 39 9.88 -2.30 -0.70
C PHE A 39 10.79 -1.48 -1.61
N SER A 40 10.83 -0.16 -1.42
CA SER A 40 11.72 0.72 -2.19
C SER A 40 13.19 0.36 -1.99
N ALA A 41 13.59 0.01 -0.76
CA ALA A 41 14.95 -0.45 -0.47
C ALA A 41 15.27 -1.79 -1.15
N TYR A 42 14.31 -2.73 -1.16
CA TYR A 42 14.45 -4.02 -1.82
C TYR A 42 14.63 -3.89 -3.33
N ILE A 43 13.72 -3.17 -4.02
CA ILE A 43 13.76 -3.01 -5.48
C ILE A 43 14.96 -2.20 -5.96
N LYS A 44 15.43 -1.22 -5.17
CA LYS A 44 16.61 -0.42 -5.52
C LYS A 44 17.93 -1.11 -5.17
N ASN A 45 17.90 -2.26 -4.51
CA ASN A 45 19.11 -2.93 -4.08
C ASN A 45 19.88 -3.52 -5.27
N THR A 46 21.18 -3.23 -5.33
CA THR A 46 22.08 -3.74 -6.37
C THR A 46 22.96 -4.89 -5.86
N LYS A 47 22.94 -5.19 -4.56
CA LYS A 47 23.80 -6.18 -3.90
C LYS A 47 23.03 -7.44 -3.53
N GLN A 48 23.26 -8.54 -4.24
CA GLN A 48 22.54 -9.80 -4.01
C GLN A 48 22.65 -10.35 -2.58
N GLN A 49 23.77 -10.13 -1.90
CA GLN A 49 23.99 -10.53 -0.50
C GLN A 49 22.99 -9.90 0.48
N ASP A 50 22.50 -8.69 0.18
CA ASP A 50 21.58 -7.94 1.04
C ASP A 50 20.10 -8.24 0.73
N ASN A 51 19.83 -8.91 -0.41
CA ASN A 51 18.46 -9.22 -0.86
C ASN A 51 17.68 -10.02 0.18
N ALA A 52 18.28 -11.08 0.74
CA ALA A 52 17.61 -11.94 1.71
C ALA A 52 17.21 -11.16 2.99
N ALA A 53 18.05 -10.24 3.45
CA ALA A 53 17.76 -9.42 4.61
C ALA A 53 16.65 -8.39 4.32
N LEU A 54 16.69 -7.75 3.15
CA LEU A 54 15.69 -6.76 2.72
C LEU A 54 14.32 -7.41 2.46
N GLU A 55 14.30 -8.57 1.80
CA GLU A 55 13.10 -9.36 1.58
C GLU A 55 12.48 -9.78 2.91
N LYS A 56 13.28 -10.32 3.84
CA LYS A 56 12.82 -10.66 5.19
C LYS A 56 12.25 -9.44 5.92
N GLY A 57 12.86 -8.27 5.77
CA GLY A 57 12.39 -7.01 6.34
C GLY A 57 11.02 -6.58 5.78
N LEU A 58 10.83 -6.73 4.47
CA LEU A 58 9.58 -6.45 3.77
C LEU A 58 8.47 -7.43 4.15
N VAL A 59 8.76 -8.74 4.12
CA VAL A 59 7.82 -9.80 4.55
C VAL A 59 7.40 -9.57 6.00
N LYS A 60 8.30 -9.16 6.89
CA LYS A 60 7.97 -8.82 8.27
C LYS A 60 7.01 -7.62 8.38
N ALA A 61 7.17 -6.59 7.53
CA ALA A 61 6.25 -5.45 7.50
C ALA A 61 4.86 -5.84 6.98
N LEU A 62 4.81 -6.66 5.91
CA LEU A 62 3.57 -7.22 5.38
C LEU A 62 2.86 -8.10 6.41
N LYS A 63 3.61 -8.95 7.13
CA LYS A 63 3.06 -9.77 8.21
C LYS A 63 2.48 -8.92 9.33
N LYS A 64 3.16 -7.84 9.75
CA LYS A 64 2.64 -6.93 10.77
C LYS A 64 1.31 -6.28 10.35
N LEU A 65 1.17 -5.95 9.06
CA LEU A 65 -0.10 -5.44 8.53
C LEU A 65 -1.18 -6.53 8.50
N ASP A 66 -0.84 -7.75 8.09
CA ASP A 66 -1.76 -8.90 8.08
C ASP A 66 -2.25 -9.23 9.50
N ASP A 67 -1.34 -9.26 10.46
CA ASP A 67 -1.65 -9.47 11.88
C ASP A 67 -2.61 -8.36 12.37
N TYR A 68 -2.37 -7.10 11.99
CA TYR A 68 -3.28 -6.00 12.32
C TYR A 68 -4.67 -6.20 11.70
N LEU A 69 -4.76 -6.59 10.42
CA LEU A 69 -6.03 -6.82 9.74
C LEU A 69 -6.82 -7.98 10.35
N LYS A 70 -6.15 -9.02 10.84
CA LYS A 70 -6.77 -10.19 11.49
C LYS A 70 -7.17 -9.95 12.93
N THR A 71 -6.50 -9.03 13.62
CA THR A 71 -6.80 -8.71 15.02
C THR A 71 -8.11 -7.90 15.09
N PRO A 72 -9.10 -8.36 15.89
CA PRO A 72 -10.38 -7.67 16.01
C PRO A 72 -10.19 -6.31 16.68
N LEU A 73 -10.90 -5.29 16.18
CA LEU A 73 -10.92 -3.98 16.82
C LEU A 73 -11.73 -4.02 18.13
N PRO A 74 -11.48 -3.11 19.09
CA PRO A 74 -12.23 -3.07 20.35
C PRO A 74 -13.75 -3.04 20.18
N GLU A 75 -14.25 -2.41 19.12
CA GLU A 75 -15.69 -2.36 18.81
C GLU A 75 -16.26 -3.68 18.28
N GLU A 76 -15.42 -4.60 17.81
CA GLU A 76 -15.81 -5.94 17.36
C GLU A 76 -15.77 -6.97 18.50
N ILE A 77 -15.12 -6.63 19.62
CA ILE A 77 -14.99 -7.52 20.77
C ILE A 77 -16.26 -7.44 21.61
N ASP A 78 -17.21 -8.32 21.31
CA ASP A 78 -18.35 -8.59 22.20
C ASP A 78 -17.85 -9.19 23.54
N ALA A 79 -18.15 -8.49 24.64
CA ALA A 79 -17.71 -8.81 26.00
C ALA A 79 -18.36 -10.08 26.57
N ASP A 80 -19.49 -10.53 26.00
CA ASP A 80 -20.25 -11.70 26.47
C ASP A 80 -19.97 -12.98 25.65
N SER A 81 -19.04 -12.92 24.69
CA SER A 81 -18.76 -14.03 23.77
C SER A 81 -17.56 -14.87 24.23
N THR A 82 -17.82 -16.16 24.46
CA THR A 82 -16.88 -17.17 25.00
C THR A 82 -15.86 -17.73 23.99
N GLU A 83 -15.81 -17.19 22.77
CA GLU A 83 -14.96 -17.71 21.70
C GLU A 83 -13.61 -16.95 21.65
N GLU A 84 -12.51 -17.66 21.90
CA GLU A 84 -11.15 -17.09 22.05
C GLU A 84 -10.47 -16.69 20.71
N GLU A 85 -11.01 -17.09 19.55
CA GLU A 85 -10.45 -16.77 18.23
C GLU A 85 -11.43 -15.96 17.35
N LYS A 86 -11.65 -14.70 17.71
CA LYS A 86 -12.36 -13.76 16.83
C LYS A 86 -11.38 -13.22 15.78
N VAL A 87 -11.31 -13.86 14.61
CA VAL A 87 -10.69 -13.23 13.44
C VAL A 87 -11.56 -12.02 13.05
N SER A 88 -10.93 -10.86 12.87
CA SER A 88 -11.62 -9.65 12.46
C SER A 88 -12.37 -9.85 11.14
N LYS A 89 -13.60 -9.32 11.05
CA LYS A 89 -14.47 -9.42 9.86
C LYS A 89 -14.54 -8.12 9.07
N ARG A 90 -13.86 -7.07 9.55
CA ARG A 90 -13.83 -5.75 8.90
C ARG A 90 -13.29 -5.80 7.49
N LYS A 91 -13.85 -4.94 6.63
CA LYS A 91 -13.45 -4.84 5.22
C LYS A 91 -12.19 -4.00 4.98
N PHE A 92 -11.92 -3.02 5.85
CA PHE A 92 -10.88 -2.00 5.68
C PHE A 92 -10.07 -1.78 6.98
N LEU A 93 -9.05 -0.91 6.93
CA LEU A 93 -8.08 -0.71 8.02
C LEU A 93 -8.67 -0.22 9.34
N ASP A 94 -9.87 0.33 9.35
CA ASP A 94 -10.48 0.95 10.52
C ASP A 94 -11.94 0.52 10.73
N GLY A 95 -12.41 -0.48 9.97
CA GLY A 95 -13.79 -0.97 10.02
C GLY A 95 -14.33 -1.34 8.64
N ASP A 96 -15.64 -1.23 8.47
CA ASP A 96 -16.33 -1.60 7.23
C ASP A 96 -16.41 -0.49 6.18
N ASP A 97 -16.08 0.74 6.55
CA ASP A 97 -16.05 1.91 5.68
C ASP A 97 -14.61 2.31 5.31
N LEU A 98 -14.45 2.86 4.10
CA LEU A 98 -13.17 3.40 3.63
C LEU A 98 -12.78 4.67 4.39
N THR A 99 -11.54 4.72 4.86
CA THR A 99 -10.97 5.87 5.57
C THR A 99 -9.75 6.43 4.83
N LEU A 100 -9.25 7.59 5.30
CA LEU A 100 -8.01 8.20 4.80
C LEU A 100 -6.79 7.27 4.99
N ALA A 101 -6.80 6.38 5.99
CA ALA A 101 -5.75 5.40 6.16
C ALA A 101 -5.67 4.45 4.96
N ASP A 102 -6.83 3.99 4.47
CA ASP A 102 -6.93 3.13 3.29
C ASP A 102 -6.48 3.86 2.03
N CYS A 103 -6.93 5.11 1.85
CA CYS A 103 -6.52 5.93 0.71
C CYS A 103 -5.00 6.17 0.66
N ASN A 104 -4.32 6.18 1.81
CA ASN A 104 -2.86 6.33 1.88
C ASN A 104 -2.12 5.01 1.63
N LEU A 105 -2.68 3.87 2.05
CA LEU A 105 -2.01 2.57 2.00
C LEU A 105 -2.34 1.75 0.74
N LEU A 106 -3.60 1.73 0.30
CA LEU A 106 -4.07 0.89 -0.82
C LEU A 106 -3.31 1.19 -2.14
N PRO A 107 -3.06 2.45 -2.54
CA PRO A 107 -2.28 2.73 -3.73
C PRO A 107 -0.84 2.19 -3.63
N LYS A 108 -0.24 2.24 -2.44
CA LYS A 108 1.13 1.75 -2.20
C LYS A 108 1.18 0.22 -2.26
N LEU A 109 0.22 -0.46 -1.64
CA LEU A 109 0.12 -1.91 -1.71
C LEU A 109 -0.16 -2.41 -3.13
N HIS A 110 -0.95 -1.66 -3.90
CA HIS A 110 -1.21 -1.98 -5.30
C HIS A 110 0.08 -1.97 -6.14
N VAL A 111 0.92 -0.94 -5.99
CA VAL A 111 2.23 -0.87 -6.66
C VAL A 111 3.12 -2.06 -6.28
N VAL A 112 3.20 -2.38 -4.98
CA VAL A 112 3.98 -3.53 -4.49
C VAL A 112 3.49 -4.82 -5.14
N LYS A 113 2.17 -5.06 -5.17
CA LYS A 113 1.55 -6.23 -5.79
C LYS A 113 1.85 -6.31 -7.29
N LEU A 114 1.72 -5.21 -8.02
CA LEU A 114 1.99 -5.16 -9.45
C LEU A 114 3.44 -5.52 -9.76
N VAL A 115 4.40 -4.93 -9.05
CA VAL A 115 5.83 -5.18 -9.28
C VAL A 115 6.16 -6.65 -9.00
N PHE A 116 5.71 -7.21 -7.87
CA PHE A 116 5.94 -8.63 -7.59
C PHE A 116 5.23 -9.56 -8.58
N HIS A 117 4.04 -9.20 -9.05
CA HIS A 117 3.34 -9.97 -10.07
C HIS A 117 4.11 -9.96 -11.40
N THR A 118 4.60 -8.79 -11.81
CA THR A 118 5.44 -8.67 -13.01
C THR A 118 6.77 -9.40 -12.86
N GLU A 119 7.41 -9.33 -11.69
CA GLU A 119 8.65 -10.06 -11.42
C GLU A 119 8.44 -11.58 -11.40
N LYS A 120 7.29 -12.06 -10.90
CA LYS A 120 6.91 -13.48 -10.94
C LYS A 120 6.71 -13.97 -12.38
N LEU A 121 6.13 -13.15 -13.25
CA LEU A 121 5.99 -13.46 -14.68
C LEU A 121 7.34 -13.43 -15.41
N THR A 122 8.25 -12.54 -15.02
CA THR A 122 9.62 -12.56 -15.54
C THR A 122 10.47 -13.66 -14.91
N ASN A 123 10.09 -14.25 -13.76
CA ASN A 123 10.83 -15.32 -13.09
C ASN A 123 10.62 -16.73 -13.68
N GLN A 124 9.97 -16.86 -14.85
CA GLN A 124 10.31 -17.97 -15.77
C GLN A 124 11.65 -17.73 -16.50
N SER A 125 12.24 -16.56 -16.36
CA SER A 125 13.60 -16.22 -16.78
C SER A 125 14.29 -15.40 -15.68
N HIS A 126 14.95 -16.11 -14.76
CA HIS A 126 16.12 -15.67 -13.99
C HIS A 126 16.49 -14.17 -14.12
N CYS A 127 16.44 -13.40 -13.04
CA CYS A 127 16.91 -12.02 -13.00
C CYS A 127 18.28 -11.93 -13.68
N PRO A 128 18.44 -11.24 -14.82
CA PRO A 128 19.72 -11.18 -15.46
C PRO A 128 20.63 -10.31 -14.60
N GLY A 129 21.83 -10.80 -14.33
CA GLY A 129 22.81 -10.18 -13.44
C GLY A 129 23.24 -8.76 -13.88
N PRO A 130 24.28 -8.19 -13.25
CA PRO A 130 24.71 -6.81 -13.51
C PRO A 130 24.91 -6.55 -15.01
N GLY A 131 24.17 -5.57 -15.56
CA GLY A 131 24.22 -5.21 -16.98
C GLY A 131 22.88 -4.87 -17.64
N PHE A 132 21.75 -5.07 -16.94
CA PHE A 132 20.41 -4.82 -17.51
C PHE A 132 19.77 -3.55 -16.91
N LYS A 133 19.16 -2.73 -17.77
CA LYS A 133 18.44 -1.50 -17.41
C LYS A 133 16.96 -1.64 -17.73
N MET A 134 16.09 -1.25 -16.79
CA MET A 134 14.65 -1.19 -17.01
C MET A 134 14.26 0.10 -17.76
N TYR A 135 13.56 -0.04 -18.88
CA TYR A 135 12.90 1.06 -19.59
C TYR A 135 11.48 0.63 -19.98
N ASN A 136 10.49 1.46 -19.64
CA ASN A 136 9.09 1.25 -20.04
C ASN A 136 8.54 -0.16 -19.72
N GLY A 137 8.91 -0.70 -18.56
CA GLY A 137 8.49 -2.03 -18.11
C GLY A 137 9.23 -3.21 -18.74
N ARG A 138 10.25 -2.99 -19.57
CA ARG A 138 11.09 -4.04 -20.17
C ARG A 138 12.56 -3.92 -19.77
N TRP A 139 13.23 -5.06 -19.66
CA TRP A 139 14.66 -5.16 -19.37
C TRP A 139 15.48 -5.10 -20.66
N TYR A 140 16.53 -4.28 -20.68
CA TYR A 140 17.44 -4.12 -21.81
C TYR A 140 18.88 -4.36 -21.37
N SER A 141 19.62 -5.20 -22.10
CA SER A 141 21.06 -5.40 -21.89
C SER A 141 21.84 -4.17 -22.33
N ALA A 142 22.76 -3.67 -21.50
CA ALA A 142 23.63 -2.53 -21.81
C ALA A 142 24.73 -2.86 -22.83
N ASN A 143 24.89 -4.14 -23.21
CA ASN A 143 25.80 -4.57 -24.26
C ASN A 143 24.97 -4.80 -25.54
N GLY A 144 25.12 -3.88 -26.49
CA GLY A 144 24.33 -3.85 -27.70
C GLY A 144 24.49 -5.08 -28.59
N VAL A 145 23.44 -5.26 -29.40
CA VAL A 145 23.31 -6.19 -30.53
C VAL A 145 23.18 -7.65 -30.11
N HIS A 146 21.94 -8.16 -30.08
CA HIS A 146 21.54 -9.25 -30.97
C HIS A 146 20.02 -9.17 -31.17
N HIS A 147 19.65 -9.12 -32.44
CA HIS A 147 18.30 -9.25 -32.97
C HIS A 147 17.66 -10.50 -32.39
N LEU A 148 16.51 -10.36 -31.72
CA LEU A 148 15.60 -11.47 -31.51
C LEU A 148 14.28 -11.06 -32.15
N ASP A 149 14.02 -11.67 -33.31
CA ASP A 149 12.75 -11.66 -33.99
C ASP A 149 11.63 -12.14 -33.06
N PHE A 150 10.55 -11.36 -33.02
CA PHE A 150 9.17 -11.83 -32.86
C PHE A 150 8.30 -11.04 -33.82
#